data_AF-A0A7R9KX18-F1
#
_entry.id   AF-A0A7R9KX18-F1
#
_cell.length_a   1.000
_cell.length_b   1.000
_cell.length_c   1.000
_cell.angle_alpha   90.00
_cell.angle_beta   90.00
_cell.angle_gamma   90.00
#
_symmetry.space_group_name_H-M   'P 1'
#
loop_
_entity.id
_entity.type
_entity.pdbx_description
1 polymer ?
#
loop_
_entity_poly.entity_id
_entity_poly.type
_entity_poly.pdbx_seq_one_letter_code
_entity_poly.pdbx_strand_id
1 'polypeptide(L)'
;MLSRIKYVVIIYNLLYWLLGVVILGLSAYLWWCSQDYLNLNEMCRYYVIPLIAMLILGGVMTIMGFIGCCGARRESSCLIRTYFLLCAITC
;
A
#
# COMPACT_ATOMS: atom_id res chain seq x y z
N MET A 1 -30.23 -6.65 -3.80
CA MET A 1 -29.61 -5.29 -3.88
C MET A 1 -28.16 -5.27 -3.40
N LEU A 2 -27.78 -6.04 -2.37
CA LEU A 2 -26.41 -6.08 -1.84
C LEU A 2 -25.30 -6.58 -2.80
N SER A 3 -25.64 -7.38 -3.83
CA SER A 3 -24.62 -7.97 -4.72
C SER A 3 -23.86 -6.98 -5.59
N ARG A 4 -24.48 -5.86 -6.01
CA ARG A 4 -23.80 -4.82 -6.83
C ARG A 4 -22.78 -4.04 -6.01
N ILE A 5 -23.13 -3.70 -4.77
CA ILE A 5 -22.26 -2.94 -3.86
C ILE A 5 -21.02 -3.76 -3.50
N LYS A 6 -21.18 -5.06 -3.23
CA LYS A 6 -20.05 -5.98 -2.98
C LYS A 6 -19.02 -5.97 -4.13
N TYR A 7 -19.50 -6.00 -5.37
CA TYR A 7 -18.64 -6.04 -6.56
C TYR A 7 -17.87 -4.72 -6.76
N VAL A 8 -18.54 -3.59 -6.55
CA VAL A 8 -17.93 -2.26 -6.62
C VAL A 8 -16.83 -2.12 -5.57
N VAL A 9 -17.08 -2.54 -4.32
CA VAL A 9 -16.08 -2.49 -3.23
C VAL A 9 -14.85 -3.36 -3.55
N ILE A 10 -15.04 -4.54 -4.15
CA ILE A 10 -13.93 -5.41 -4.59
C ILE A 10 -13.08 -4.71 -5.64
N ILE A 11 -13.70 -4.12 -6.67
CA ILE A 11 -12.98 -3.46 -7.77
C ILE A 11 -12.19 -2.26 -7.26
N TYR A 12 -12.80 -1.41 -6.42
CA TYR A 12 -12.09 -0.27 -5.86
C TYR A 12 -10.92 -0.69 -4.98
N ASN A 13 -11.08 -1.68 -4.10
CA ASN A 13 -9.95 -2.20 -3.30
C ASN A 13 -8.85 -2.83 -4.17
N LEU A 14 -9.20 -3.48 -5.27
CA LEU A 14 -8.23 -4.05 -6.21
C LEU A 14 -7.43 -2.95 -6.94
N LEU A 15 -8.09 -1.85 -7.31
CA LEU A 15 -7.41 -0.70 -7.92
C LEU A 15 -6.45 -0.03 -6.94
N TYR A 16 -6.88 0.18 -5.68
CA TYR A 16 -5.99 0.71 -4.63
C TYR A 16 -4.81 -0.23 -4.35
N TRP A 17 -5.04 -1.53 -4.35
CA TRP A 17 -3.99 -2.53 -4.24
C TRP A 17 -2.96 -2.42 -5.36
N LEU A 18 -3.41 -2.37 -6.62
CA LEU A 18 -2.54 -2.22 -7.79
C LEU A 18 -1.72 -0.92 -7.73
N LEU A 19 -2.35 0.19 -7.35
CA LEU A 19 -1.66 1.47 -7.16
C LEU A 19 -0.58 1.38 -6.07
N GLY A 20 -0.89 0.73 -4.94
CA GLY A 20 0.07 0.48 -3.86
C GLY A 20 1.29 -0.32 -4.32
N VAL A 21 1.07 -1.39 -5.11
CA VAL A 21 2.14 -2.22 -5.67
C VAL A 21 3.03 -1.41 -6.62
N VAL A 22 2.43 -0.55 -7.46
CA VAL A 22 3.18 0.31 -8.38
C VAL A 22 4.04 1.31 -7.61
N ILE A 23 3.48 1.97 -6.59
CA ILE A 23 4.23 2.92 -5.75
C ILE A 23 5.38 2.23 -5.01
N LEU A 24 5.14 1.03 -4.47
CA LEU A 24 6.18 0.20 -3.84
C LEU A 24 7.30 -0.18 -4.80
N GLY A 25 6.93 -0.62 -6.02
CA GLY A 25 7.91 -1.01 -7.03
C GLY A 25 8.79 0.18 -7.45
N LEU A 26 8.18 1.34 -7.68
CA LEU A 26 8.89 2.59 -8.02
C LEU A 26 9.81 3.06 -6.88
N SER A 27 9.33 3.05 -5.64
CA SER A 27 10.13 3.48 -4.48
C SER A 27 11.28 2.50 -4.17
N ALA A 28 11.07 1.19 -4.31
CA ALA A 28 12.13 0.19 -4.18
C ALA A 28 13.16 0.26 -5.32
N TYR A 29 12.72 0.49 -6.55
CA TYR A 29 13.61 0.69 -7.70
C TYR A 29 14.49 1.93 -7.53
N LEU A 30 13.89 3.05 -7.12
CA LEU A 30 14.63 4.28 -6.82
C LEU A 30 15.58 4.10 -5.64
N TRP A 31 15.21 3.32 -4.63
CA TRP A 31 16.08 3.00 -3.50
C TRP A 31 17.33 2.24 -3.96
N TRP A 32 17.14 1.21 -4.77
CA TRP A 32 18.24 0.43 -5.33
C TRP A 32 19.17 1.29 -6.19
N CYS A 33 18.58 2.10 -7.07
CA CYS A 33 19.31 3.05 -7.90
C CYS A 33 20.10 4.03 -7.02
N SER A 34 19.49 4.58 -5.97
CA SER A 34 20.14 5.52 -5.06
C SER A 34 21.34 4.94 -4.30
N GLN A 35 21.33 3.63 -3.99
CA GLN A 35 22.45 2.96 -3.32
C GLN A 35 23.73 2.99 -4.16
N ASP A 36 23.62 2.87 -5.48
CA ASP A 36 24.77 2.97 -6.40
C ASP A 36 25.31 4.40 -6.53
N TYR A 37 24.49 5.43 -6.28
CA TYR A 37 24.88 6.85 -6.32
C TYR A 37 25.28 7.44 -4.96
N LEU A 38 25.20 6.69 -3.85
CA LEU A 38 25.48 7.16 -2.48
C LEU A 38 26.92 7.66 -2.25
N ASN A 39 27.83 7.47 -3.21
CA ASN A 39 29.17 8.06 -3.16
C ASN A 39 29.21 9.54 -3.57
N LEU A 40 28.11 10.11 -4.09
CA LEU A 40 28.07 11.47 -4.60
C LEU A 40 26.89 12.23 -3.96
N ASN A 41 27.22 13.22 -3.14
CA ASN A 41 26.42 14.39 -2.77
C ASN A 41 25.46 14.30 -1.54
N GLU A 42 25.67 15.24 -0.61
CA GLU A 42 24.78 15.52 0.53
C GLU A 42 23.33 15.87 0.12
N MET A 43 23.12 16.30 -1.13
CA MET A 43 21.80 16.61 -1.71
C MET A 43 20.88 15.39 -1.80
N CYS A 44 21.41 14.16 -1.89
CA CYS A 44 20.59 12.95 -1.89
C CYS A 44 19.87 12.72 -0.55
N ARG A 45 20.43 13.20 0.57
CA ARG A 45 19.83 13.01 1.90
C ARG A 45 18.42 13.61 2.02
N TYR A 46 18.14 14.69 1.29
CA TYR A 46 16.82 15.32 1.26
C TYR A 46 15.78 14.47 0.50
N TYR A 47 16.21 13.72 -0.52
CA TYR A 47 15.34 12.85 -1.32
C TYR A 47 15.13 11.47 -0.71
N VAL A 48 16.07 10.99 0.12
CA VAL A 48 15.99 9.67 0.77
C VAL A 48 14.81 9.62 1.76
N ILE A 49 14.54 10.69 2.50
CA ILE A 49 13.46 10.77 3.50
C ILE A 49 12.07 10.56 2.86
N PRO A 50 11.65 11.32 1.83
CA PRO A 50 10.36 11.11 1.19
C PRO A 50 10.29 9.75 0.46
N LEU A 51 11.42 9.21 -0.02
CA LEU A 51 11.46 7.91 -0.67
C LEU A 51 11.10 6.77 0.31
N ILE A 52 11.70 6.79 1.51
CA ILE A 52 11.40 5.83 2.58
C ILE A 52 9.94 5.97 3.02
N ALA A 53 9.44 7.20 3.17
CA ALA A 53 8.05 7.44 3.52
C ALA A 53 7.09 6.86 2.47
N MET A 54 7.38 7.06 1.17
CA MET A 54 6.61 6.46 0.08
C MET A 54 6.65 4.93 0.09
N LEU A 55 7.80 4.34 0.44
CA LEU A 55 7.94 2.89 0.56
C LEU A 55 7.06 2.33 1.69
N ILE A 56 7.07 2.97 2.86
CA ILE A 56 6.23 2.57 4.01
C ILE A 56 4.74 2.73 3.66
N LEU A 57 4.35 3.89 3.13
CA LEU A 57 2.96 4.18 2.76
C LEU A 57 2.46 3.24 1.67
N GLY A 58 3.25 2.98 0.64
CA GLY A 58 2.92 2.01 -0.41
C GLY A 58 2.76 0.60 0.16
N GLY A 59 3.61 0.22 1.12
CA GLY A 59 3.54 -1.03 1.88
C GLY A 59 2.20 -1.22 2.56
N VAL A 60 1.82 -0.23 3.35
CA VAL A 60 0.55 -0.22 4.09
C VAL A 60 -0.65 -0.26 3.14
N MET A 61 -0.65 0.54 2.07
CA MET A 61 -1.73 0.53 1.07
C MET A 61 -1.90 -0.83 0.37
N THR A 62 -0.78 -1.50 0.06
CA THR A 62 -0.79 -2.81 -0.60
C THR A 62 -1.32 -3.89 0.35
N ILE A 63 -0.93 -3.88 1.62
CA ILE A 63 -1.46 -4.83 2.60
C ILE A 63 -2.96 -4.60 2.83
N MET A 64 -3.36 -3.33 2.97
CA MET A 64 -4.77 -2.94 3.14
C MET A 64 -5.65 -3.36 1.96
N GLY A 65 -5.19 -3.13 0.72
CA GLY A 65 -5.92 -3.52 -0.49
C GLY A 65 -6.07 -5.04 -0.64
N PHE A 66 -5.03 -5.81 -0.30
CA PHE A 66 -5.08 -7.28 -0.36
C PHE A 66 -6.06 -7.86 0.66
N ILE A 67 -6.01 -7.35 1.90
CA ILE A 67 -6.99 -7.69 2.94
C ILE A 67 -8.40 -7.31 2.43
N GLY A 68 -8.60 -6.10 1.91
CA GLY A 68 -9.89 -5.66 1.35
C GLY A 68 -10.48 -6.61 0.30
N CYS A 69 -9.67 -7.12 -0.63
CA CYS A 69 -10.10 -8.09 -1.64
C CYS A 69 -10.37 -9.49 -1.05
N CYS A 70 -9.52 -10.00 -0.15
CA CYS A 70 -9.75 -11.27 0.53
C CYS A 70 -11.01 -11.25 1.40
N GLY A 71 -11.41 -10.08 1.93
CA GLY A 71 -12.53 -9.92 2.87
C GLY A 71 -13.88 -9.85 2.22
N ALA A 72 -13.90 -9.36 0.99
CA ALA A 72 -15.12 -9.37 0.20
C ALA A 72 -15.37 -10.73 -0.46
N ARG A 73 -14.34 -11.57 -0.66
CA ARG A 73 -14.47 -12.94 -1.18
C ARG A 73 -14.87 -13.98 -0.13
N ARG A 74 -14.50 -13.79 1.13
CA ARG A 74 -14.96 -14.62 2.24
C ARG A 74 -16.11 -13.90 2.92
N GLU A 75 -17.31 -14.46 2.87
CA GLU A 75 -18.47 -14.04 3.67
C GLU A 75 -18.25 -14.33 5.18
N SER A 76 -17.09 -13.94 5.73
CA SER A 76 -16.74 -14.13 7.14
C SER A 76 -16.33 -12.80 7.77
N SER A 77 -17.04 -12.47 8.85
CA SER A 77 -16.97 -11.24 9.64
C SER A 77 -15.61 -10.94 10.28
N CYS A 78 -14.60 -11.78 10.08
CA CYS A 78 -13.26 -11.61 10.65
C CYS A 78 -12.41 -10.60 9.87
N LEU A 79 -12.68 -10.34 8.59
CA LEU A 79 -11.81 -9.45 7.79
C LEU A 79 -12.14 -7.96 7.87
N ILE A 80 -13.36 -7.63 8.33
CA ILE A 80 -13.72 -6.26 8.70
C ILE A 80 -12.99 -5.85 10.01
N ARG A 81 -12.68 -6.80 10.90
CA ARG A 81 -11.95 -6.55 12.16
C ARG A 81 -10.49 -6.16 11.92
N THR A 82 -9.82 -6.73 10.92
CA THR A 82 -8.44 -6.36 10.56
C THR A 82 -8.36 -4.97 9.91
N TYR A 83 -9.37 -4.58 9.11
CA TYR A 83 -9.48 -3.21 8.59
C TYR A 83 -9.61 -2.18 9.73
N PHE A 84 -10.40 -2.49 10.76
CA PHE A 84 -10.57 -1.63 11.94
C PHE A 84 -9.30 -1.55 12.81
N LEU A 85 -8.58 -2.65 12.97
CA LEU A 85 -7.28 -2.69 13.67
C LEU A 85 -6.19 -1.87 12.95
N LEU A 86 -6.15 -1.91 11.62
CA LEU A 86 -5.21 -1.12 10.82
C LEU A 86 -5.53 0.38 10.83
N CYS A 87 -6.81 0.74 10.76
CA CYS A 87 -7.25 2.14 10.94
C CYS A 87 -6.90 2.67 12.34
N ALA A 88 -6.97 1.84 13.38
CA ALA A 88 -6.56 2.18 14.74
C ALA A 88 -5.04 2.29 14.93
N ILE A 89 -4.24 1.59 14.13
CA ILE A 89 -2.76 1.63 14.19
C ILE A 89 -2.19 2.85 13.46
N THR A 90 -2.93 3.42 12.52
CA THR A 90 -2.52 4.60 11.73
C THR A 90 -2.94 5.93 12.38
N CYS A 91 -3.61 5.89 13.54
CA CYS A 91 -4.02 7.05 14.34
C CYS A 91 -3.18 7.15 15.60
#